data_AF-A0A840HMN9-F1
#
_entry.id   AF-A0A840HMN9-F1
#
_cell.length_a   1.000
_cell.length_b   1.000
_cell.length_c   1.000
_cell.angle_alpha   90.00
_cell.angle_beta   90.00
_cell.angle_gamma   90.00
#
_symmetry.space_group_name_H-M   'P 1'
#
loop_
_entity.id
_entity.type
_entity.pdbx_description
1 polymer ?
#
loop_
_entity_poly.entity_id
_entity_poly.type
_entity_poly.pdbx_seq_one_letter_code
_entity_poly.pdbx_strand_id
1 'polypeptide(L)'
;MDEAFAEVRASFDRFCLAAGIEALGTMMEADVTAACGPRHGRDAARRAHRWGRTRGRIGFHGGKIELERPRVRGVDGREVTIPSWETAAEEDWLGRWAMNLMLINVSTRRFGRAVRLPEGDVPASPGSGVSKSAASRRFVALSAARLADFMAADLSALDLLVVQIDGLHLSDDLVLVAAIGVDGEGNKHPDDQPRCPRHEGRVTFIPATSIRPSSTAIGTTPQKAQY
;
A
#
# COMPACT_ATOMS: atom_id res chain seq x y z
N MET A 1 -33.42 -25.10 -5.45
CA MET A 1 -32.97 -23.69 -5.56
C MET A 1 -32.38 -23.22 -4.23
N ASP A 2 -33.04 -23.52 -3.10
CA ASP A 2 -32.53 -23.19 -1.75
C ASP A 2 -31.19 -23.83 -1.40
N GLU A 3 -30.94 -25.06 -1.85
CA GLU A 3 -29.69 -25.79 -1.60
C GLU A 3 -28.51 -25.19 -2.39
N ALA A 4 -28.73 -24.80 -3.66
CA ALA A 4 -27.74 -24.07 -4.46
C ALA A 4 -27.46 -22.68 -3.88
N PHE A 5 -28.48 -21.97 -3.39
CA PHE A 5 -28.30 -20.69 -2.71
C PHE A 5 -27.63 -20.84 -1.33
N ALA A 6 -27.82 -21.97 -0.63
CA ALA A 6 -27.12 -22.28 0.61
C ALA A 6 -25.64 -22.62 0.35
N GLU A 7 -25.34 -23.36 -0.71
CA GLU A 7 -23.99 -23.67 -1.15
C GLU A 7 -23.25 -22.40 -1.63
N VAL A 8 -23.92 -21.52 -2.40
CA VAL A 8 -23.41 -20.19 -2.74
C VAL A 8 -23.20 -19.34 -1.48
N ARG A 9 -24.04 -19.43 -0.45
CA ARG A 9 -23.83 -18.70 0.82
C ARG A 9 -22.63 -19.22 1.60
N ALA A 10 -22.48 -20.55 1.66
CA ALA A 10 -21.36 -21.22 2.31
C ALA A 10 -20.03 -20.98 1.55
N SER A 11 -20.12 -20.65 0.27
CA SER A 11 -19.00 -20.60 -0.66
C SER A 11 -18.93 -19.29 -1.45
N PHE A 12 -19.53 -18.20 -0.92
CA PHE A 12 -19.70 -16.95 -1.66
C PHE A 12 -18.36 -16.38 -2.10
N ASP A 13 -17.37 -16.47 -1.23
CA ASP A 13 -15.99 -16.09 -1.51
C ASP A 13 -15.43 -16.84 -2.73
N ARG A 14 -15.50 -18.17 -2.75
CA ARG A 14 -15.04 -18.97 -3.90
C ARG A 14 -15.82 -18.67 -5.17
N PHE A 15 -17.12 -18.40 -5.06
CA PHE A 15 -17.94 -18.02 -6.21
C PHE A 15 -17.46 -16.69 -6.80
N CYS A 16 -17.31 -15.65 -5.97
CA CYS A 16 -16.79 -14.35 -6.39
C CYS A 16 -15.37 -14.46 -6.95
N LEU A 17 -14.51 -15.27 -6.33
CA LEU A 17 -13.18 -15.56 -6.83
C LEU A 17 -13.24 -16.21 -8.22
N ALA A 18 -14.01 -17.29 -8.40
CA ALA A 18 -14.13 -17.98 -9.68
C ALA A 18 -14.68 -17.07 -10.79
N ALA A 19 -15.76 -16.33 -10.50
CA ALA A 19 -16.34 -15.37 -11.43
C ALA A 19 -15.35 -14.26 -11.81
N GLY A 20 -14.60 -13.73 -10.83
CA GLY A 20 -13.57 -12.72 -11.06
C GLY A 20 -12.41 -13.24 -11.91
N ILE A 21 -11.98 -14.48 -11.69
CA ILE A 21 -10.94 -15.15 -12.49
C ILE A 21 -11.38 -15.28 -13.95
N GLU A 22 -12.63 -15.70 -14.18
CA GLU A 22 -13.16 -15.89 -15.53
C GLU A 22 -13.37 -14.56 -16.26
N ALA A 23 -13.86 -13.53 -15.56
CA ALA A 23 -13.96 -12.18 -16.08
C ALA A 23 -12.59 -11.63 -16.50
N LEU A 24 -11.57 -11.75 -15.63
CA LEU A 24 -10.21 -11.33 -15.95
C LEU A 24 -9.62 -12.15 -17.11
N GLY A 25 -9.91 -13.45 -17.17
CA GLY A 25 -9.53 -14.31 -18.29
C GLY A 25 -10.10 -13.82 -19.63
N THR A 26 -11.37 -13.40 -19.64
CA THR A 26 -12.04 -12.84 -20.81
C THR A 26 -11.41 -11.52 -21.24
N MET A 27 -11.09 -10.63 -20.28
CA MET A 27 -10.39 -9.38 -20.56
C MET A 27 -9.00 -9.62 -21.17
N MET A 28 -8.24 -10.56 -20.61
CA MET A 28 -6.92 -10.92 -21.15
C MET A 28 -7.01 -11.49 -22.56
N GLU A 29 -8.01 -12.33 -22.87
CA GLU A 29 -8.19 -12.84 -24.24
C GLU A 29 -8.63 -11.76 -25.23
N ALA A 30 -9.39 -10.75 -24.79
CA ALA A 30 -9.72 -9.58 -25.59
C ALA A 30 -8.45 -8.78 -25.93
N ASP A 31 -7.58 -8.51 -24.95
CA ASP A 31 -6.28 -7.86 -25.15
C ASP A 31 -5.39 -8.65 -26.12
N VAL A 32 -5.31 -9.97 -25.96
CA VAL A 32 -4.53 -10.83 -26.85
C VAL A 32 -5.10 -10.79 -28.27
N THR A 33 -6.43 -10.78 -28.42
CA THR A 33 -7.10 -10.68 -29.72
C THR A 33 -6.85 -9.32 -30.37
N ALA A 34 -6.83 -8.23 -29.60
CA ALA A 34 -6.48 -6.90 -30.10
C ALA A 34 -5.03 -6.81 -30.59
N ALA A 35 -4.11 -7.60 -30.02
CA ALA A 35 -2.70 -7.63 -30.41
C ALA A 35 -2.40 -8.62 -31.57
N CYS A 36 -3.01 -9.80 -31.53
CA CYS A 36 -2.69 -10.93 -32.41
C CYS A 36 -3.72 -11.17 -33.53
N GLY A 37 -4.90 -10.55 -33.44
CA GLY A 37 -6.07 -10.90 -34.25
C GLY A 37 -6.84 -12.12 -33.71
N PRO A 38 -7.93 -12.50 -34.40
CA PRO A 38 -8.76 -13.64 -34.02
C PRO A 38 -7.96 -14.94 -34.07
N ARG A 39 -8.33 -15.89 -33.19
CA ARG A 39 -7.66 -17.18 -33.12
C ARG A 39 -7.80 -17.93 -34.45
N HIS A 40 -6.70 -18.52 -34.93
CA HIS A 40 -6.61 -19.21 -36.23
C HIS A 40 -6.89 -18.32 -37.45
N GLY A 41 -7.03 -17.00 -37.26
CA GLY A 41 -7.21 -16.04 -38.34
C GLY A 41 -5.91 -15.66 -39.04
N ARG A 42 -5.99 -15.42 -40.35
CA ARG A 42 -4.91 -14.77 -41.10
C ARG A 42 -5.13 -13.26 -41.06
N ASP A 43 -4.42 -12.60 -40.15
CA ASP A 43 -4.31 -11.15 -40.13
C ASP A 43 -2.90 -10.74 -40.57
N ALA A 44 -2.80 -9.93 -41.63
CA ALA A 44 -1.54 -9.38 -42.13
C ALA A 44 -1.07 -8.15 -41.34
N ALA A 45 -1.97 -7.48 -40.62
CA ALA A 45 -1.70 -6.31 -39.79
C ALA A 45 -1.46 -6.68 -38.31
N ARG A 46 -1.31 -7.98 -37.99
CA ARG A 46 -1.06 -8.43 -36.62
C ARG A 46 0.22 -7.80 -36.07
N ARG A 47 0.17 -7.33 -34.83
CA ARG A 47 1.33 -6.75 -34.14
C ARG A 47 2.10 -7.79 -33.32
N ALA A 48 1.49 -8.94 -33.07
CA ALA A 48 2.06 -9.99 -32.25
C ALA A 48 1.52 -11.40 -32.56
N HIS A 49 2.13 -12.41 -31.93
CA HIS A 49 1.81 -13.82 -32.00
C HIS A 49 1.51 -14.38 -30.60
N ARG A 50 0.58 -15.33 -30.52
CA ARG A 50 0.27 -16.08 -29.28
C ARG A 50 1.44 -17.01 -28.95
N TRP A 51 1.94 -16.97 -27.72
CA TRP A 51 3.15 -17.67 -27.28
C TRP A 51 2.90 -18.57 -26.05
N GLY A 52 1.69 -19.13 -25.93
CA GLY A 52 1.29 -20.00 -24.84
C GLY A 52 0.77 -19.24 -23.61
N ARG A 53 0.90 -19.84 -22.43
CA ARG A 53 0.45 -19.28 -21.14
C ARG A 53 1.54 -19.45 -20.08
N THR A 54 1.49 -18.64 -19.03
CA THR A 54 2.33 -18.80 -17.84
C THR A 54 1.51 -18.58 -16.59
N ARG A 55 1.96 -19.13 -15.46
CA ARG A 55 1.38 -18.85 -14.15
C ARG A 55 1.91 -17.53 -13.63
N GLY A 56 1.00 -16.66 -13.24
CA GLY A 56 1.29 -15.42 -12.57
C GLY A 56 0.49 -15.31 -11.27
N ARG A 57 0.85 -14.36 -10.41
CA ARG A 57 0.15 -14.13 -9.14
C ARG A 57 -0.31 -12.69 -9.04
N ILE A 58 -1.58 -12.49 -8.68
CA ILE A 58 -2.13 -11.16 -8.41
C ILE A 58 -2.60 -11.08 -6.96
N GLY A 59 -2.66 -9.86 -6.42
CA GLY A 59 -3.22 -9.62 -5.09
C GLY A 59 -4.74 -9.77 -5.11
N PHE A 60 -5.27 -10.48 -4.13
CA PHE A 60 -6.71 -10.60 -3.88
C PHE A 60 -6.97 -10.56 -2.37
N HIS A 61 -8.24 -10.50 -1.95
CA HIS A 61 -8.52 -10.67 -0.53
C HIS A 61 -8.05 -12.06 -0.08
N GLY A 62 -7.61 -12.16 1.17
CA GLY A 62 -7.10 -13.43 1.70
C GLY A 62 -5.69 -13.83 1.23
N GLY A 63 -5.09 -13.10 0.28
CA GLY A 63 -3.72 -13.31 -0.20
C GLY A 63 -3.55 -13.20 -1.71
N LYS A 64 -2.37 -13.57 -2.20
CA LYS A 64 -2.11 -13.71 -3.63
C LYS A 64 -2.81 -14.96 -4.17
N ILE A 65 -3.46 -14.82 -5.31
CA ILE A 65 -4.04 -15.93 -6.09
C ILE A 65 -3.19 -16.20 -7.32
N GLU A 66 -3.13 -17.46 -7.75
CA GLU A 66 -2.38 -17.88 -8.93
C GLU A 66 -3.31 -18.07 -10.12
N LEU A 67 -2.91 -17.54 -11.28
CA LEU A 67 -3.73 -17.46 -12.48
C LEU A 67 -2.90 -17.80 -13.71
N GLU A 68 -3.54 -18.40 -14.72
CA GLU A 68 -2.92 -18.61 -16.02
C GLU A 68 -3.08 -17.38 -16.92
N ARG A 69 -2.01 -16.62 -17.06
CA ARG A 69 -1.92 -15.46 -17.95
C ARG A 69 -1.49 -15.91 -19.35
N PRO A 70 -2.17 -15.49 -20.43
CA PRO A 70 -1.68 -15.65 -21.79
C PRO A 70 -0.33 -14.97 -22.01
N ARG A 71 0.46 -15.46 -22.96
CA ARG A 71 1.71 -14.85 -23.40
C ARG A 71 1.59 -14.42 -24.85
N VAL A 72 2.09 -13.22 -25.13
CA VAL A 72 2.07 -12.62 -26.45
C VAL A 72 3.49 -12.21 -26.79
N ARG A 73 3.94 -12.50 -28.01
CA ARG A 73 5.25 -12.12 -28.51
C ARG A 73 5.08 -11.22 -29.72
N GLY A 74 5.61 -10.01 -29.66
CA GLY A 74 5.59 -9.06 -30.76
C GLY A 74 6.28 -9.63 -32.00
N VAL A 75 5.98 -9.03 -33.16
CA VAL A 75 6.68 -9.35 -34.41
C VAL A 75 8.18 -9.07 -34.33
N ASP A 76 8.60 -8.19 -33.42
CA ASP A 76 9.99 -7.90 -33.05
C ASP A 76 10.64 -8.98 -32.16
N GLY A 77 9.90 -10.03 -31.81
CA GLY A 77 10.36 -11.14 -30.98
C GLY A 77 10.31 -10.89 -29.47
N ARG A 78 9.90 -9.70 -29.01
CA ARG A 78 9.84 -9.35 -27.58
C ARG A 78 8.51 -9.75 -26.97
N GLU A 79 8.49 -10.06 -25.68
CA GLU A 79 7.24 -10.33 -24.98
C GLU A 79 6.44 -9.03 -24.83
N VAL A 80 5.18 -9.06 -25.23
CA VAL A 80 4.24 -7.94 -25.15
C VAL A 80 3.39 -8.13 -23.90
N THR A 81 3.21 -7.04 -23.17
CA THR A 81 2.44 -7.05 -21.95
C THR A 81 0.94 -7.09 -22.26
N ILE A 82 0.16 -7.61 -21.32
CA ILE A 82 -1.29 -7.71 -21.45
C ILE A 82 -1.86 -6.63 -20.53
N PRO A 83 -2.48 -5.56 -21.04
CA PRO A 83 -2.91 -4.42 -20.23
C PRO A 83 -3.78 -4.80 -19.03
N SER A 84 -4.77 -5.68 -19.22
CA SER A 84 -5.63 -6.18 -18.14
C SER A 84 -4.84 -6.94 -17.08
N TRP A 85 -3.80 -7.69 -17.47
CA TRP A 85 -2.90 -8.35 -16.52
C TRP A 85 -2.05 -7.36 -15.74
N GLU A 86 -1.44 -6.38 -16.40
CA GLU A 86 -0.60 -5.38 -15.74
C GLU A 86 -1.40 -4.61 -14.72
N THR A 87 -2.58 -4.13 -15.10
CA THR A 87 -3.49 -3.41 -14.20
C THR A 87 -3.83 -4.25 -12.96
N ALA A 88 -4.16 -5.54 -13.15
CA ALA A 88 -4.47 -6.44 -12.03
C ALA A 88 -3.24 -6.80 -11.17
N ALA A 89 -2.04 -6.84 -11.76
CA ALA A 89 -0.80 -7.22 -11.08
C ALA A 89 -0.14 -6.04 -10.33
N GLU A 90 -0.27 -4.82 -10.84
CA GLU A 90 0.25 -3.60 -10.23
C GLU A 90 -0.55 -3.17 -9.00
N GLU A 91 -1.81 -3.57 -8.92
CA GLU A 91 -2.69 -3.24 -7.82
C GLU A 91 -2.26 -3.95 -6.52
N ASP A 92 -1.53 -3.24 -5.65
CA ASP A 92 -1.02 -3.76 -4.37
C ASP A 92 -2.09 -3.73 -3.25
N TRP A 93 -3.15 -4.51 -3.44
CA TRP A 93 -4.19 -4.67 -2.42
C TRP A 93 -3.63 -5.11 -1.07
N LEU A 94 -2.67 -6.04 -1.06
CA LEU A 94 -2.09 -6.55 0.19
C LEU A 94 -1.27 -5.50 0.92
N GLY A 95 -0.61 -4.59 0.19
CA GLY A 95 0.05 -3.42 0.78
C GLY A 95 -0.94 -2.43 1.36
N ARG A 96 -2.01 -2.10 0.62
CA ARG A 96 -3.09 -1.22 1.10
C ARG A 96 -3.75 -1.78 2.36
N TRP A 97 -4.06 -3.07 2.39
CA TRP A 97 -4.54 -3.77 3.58
C TRP A 97 -3.53 -3.75 4.72
N ALA A 98 -2.25 -4.01 4.45
CA ALA A 98 -1.22 -3.97 5.48
C ALA A 98 -1.15 -2.59 6.13
N MET A 99 -1.15 -1.51 5.35
CA MET A 99 -1.20 -0.15 5.89
C MET A 99 -2.47 0.07 6.73
N ASN A 100 -3.65 -0.16 6.14
CA ASN A 100 -4.92 0.12 6.80
C ASN A 100 -5.04 -0.60 8.14
N LEU A 101 -4.72 -1.90 8.17
CA LEU A 101 -4.83 -2.73 9.36
C LEU A 101 -3.82 -2.33 10.45
N MET A 102 -2.58 -1.96 10.08
CA MET A 102 -1.60 -1.52 11.08
C MET A 102 -1.99 -0.16 11.67
N LEU A 103 -2.58 0.75 10.88
CA LEU A 103 -3.05 2.05 11.37
C LEU A 103 -4.20 1.93 12.38
N ILE A 104 -5.00 0.87 12.30
CA ILE A 104 -6.05 0.55 13.29
C ILE A 104 -5.58 -0.45 14.36
N ASN A 105 -4.26 -0.60 14.53
CA ASN A 105 -3.62 -1.41 15.57
C ASN A 105 -3.89 -2.92 15.50
N VAL A 106 -4.19 -3.47 14.32
CA VAL A 106 -4.22 -4.93 14.12
C VAL A 106 -2.80 -5.44 14.04
N SER A 107 -2.40 -6.37 14.92
CA SER A 107 -1.05 -6.93 14.86
C SER A 107 -0.76 -7.68 13.55
N THR A 108 0.48 -7.63 13.08
CA THR A 108 0.96 -8.39 11.89
C THR A 108 0.73 -9.90 12.00
N ARG A 109 0.64 -10.45 13.22
CA ARG A 109 0.34 -11.87 13.46
C ARG A 109 -1.11 -12.21 13.10
N ARG A 110 -2.03 -11.25 13.22
CA ARG A 110 -3.46 -11.41 12.88
C ARG A 110 -3.78 -10.99 11.44
N PHE A 111 -2.81 -10.41 10.72
CA PHE A 111 -3.01 -9.92 9.35
C PHE A 111 -3.67 -10.95 8.43
N GLY A 112 -3.15 -12.18 8.39
CA GLY A 112 -3.71 -13.21 7.52
C GLY A 112 -5.16 -13.62 7.82
N ARG A 113 -5.62 -13.50 9.07
CA ARG A 113 -7.03 -13.67 9.43
C ARG A 113 -7.85 -12.43 9.09
N ALA A 114 -7.30 -11.24 9.29
CA ALA A 114 -7.99 -9.97 9.10
C ALA A 114 -8.31 -9.67 7.62
N VAL A 115 -7.51 -10.18 6.68
CA VAL A 115 -7.77 -9.98 5.24
C VAL A 115 -8.70 -11.04 4.63
N ARG A 116 -9.33 -11.89 5.44
CA ARG A 116 -10.24 -12.96 4.99
C ARG A 116 -11.66 -12.68 5.43
N LEU A 117 -12.63 -13.16 4.66
CA LEU A 117 -14.03 -13.16 5.07
C LEU A 117 -14.21 -14.04 6.33
N PRO A 118 -15.10 -13.64 7.26
CA PRO A 118 -15.60 -14.54 8.29
C PRO A 118 -16.16 -15.81 7.65
N GLU A 119 -15.78 -16.99 8.17
CA GLU A 119 -16.13 -18.30 7.60
C GLU A 119 -15.63 -18.57 6.17
N GLY A 120 -14.79 -17.70 5.61
CA GLY A 120 -14.14 -17.94 4.33
C GLY A 120 -13.20 -19.13 4.40
N ASP A 121 -13.40 -20.09 3.51
CA ASP A 121 -12.70 -21.38 3.49
C ASP A 121 -11.67 -21.50 2.36
N VAL A 122 -11.35 -20.39 1.68
CA VAL A 122 -10.25 -20.31 0.71
C VAL A 122 -8.90 -20.41 1.46
N PRO A 123 -8.13 -21.50 1.31
CA PRO A 123 -6.88 -21.66 2.04
C PRO A 123 -5.83 -20.66 1.56
N ALA A 124 -4.98 -20.17 2.48
CA ALA A 124 -3.77 -19.45 2.07
C ALA A 124 -2.79 -20.46 1.49
N SER A 125 -2.57 -20.43 0.18
CA SER A 125 -1.51 -21.22 -0.44
C SER A 125 -0.12 -20.75 0.03
N PRO A 126 0.91 -21.61 -0.03
CA PRO A 126 2.29 -21.19 0.17
C PRO A 126 2.66 -20.03 -0.77
N GLY A 127 3.14 -18.92 -0.18
CA GLY A 127 3.42 -17.70 -0.94
C GLY A 127 2.22 -16.81 -1.24
N SER A 128 1.06 -17.05 -0.60
CA SER A 128 -0.08 -16.12 -0.54
C SER A 128 0.28 -14.74 0.04
N GLY A 129 1.44 -14.63 0.71
CA GLY A 129 1.98 -13.34 1.15
C GLY A 129 1.24 -12.73 2.33
N VAL A 130 0.49 -13.53 3.10
CA VAL A 130 -0.26 -13.06 4.28
C VAL A 130 0.43 -13.37 5.61
N SER A 131 1.69 -13.82 5.57
CA SER A 131 2.47 -14.09 6.78
C SER A 131 2.81 -12.80 7.53
N LYS A 132 3.10 -12.94 8.84
CA LYS A 132 3.57 -11.84 9.70
C LYS A 132 4.70 -11.02 9.05
N SER A 133 5.72 -11.71 8.52
CA SER A 133 6.89 -11.07 7.93
C SER A 133 6.57 -10.40 6.58
N ALA A 134 5.67 -10.98 5.78
CA ALA A 134 5.23 -10.36 4.54
C ALA A 134 4.39 -9.09 4.79
N ALA A 135 3.48 -9.12 5.78
CA ALA A 135 2.71 -7.96 6.20
C ALA A 135 3.61 -6.84 6.73
N SER A 136 4.55 -7.20 7.62
CA SER A 136 5.52 -6.25 8.20
C SER A 136 6.37 -5.56 7.13
N ARG A 137 6.92 -6.32 6.15
CA ARG A 137 7.72 -5.73 5.08
C ARG A 137 6.92 -4.75 4.21
N ARG A 138 5.66 -5.08 3.88
CA ARG A 138 4.79 -4.17 3.11
C ARG A 138 4.48 -2.90 3.89
N PHE A 139 4.13 -3.04 5.16
CA PHE A 139 3.87 -1.89 6.02
C PHE A 139 5.09 -0.98 6.09
N VAL A 140 6.28 -1.53 6.40
CA VAL A 140 7.53 -0.75 6.47
C VAL A 140 7.83 -0.05 5.15
N ALA A 141 7.73 -0.74 4.01
CA ALA A 141 8.01 -0.14 2.71
C ALA A 141 7.04 1.02 2.39
N LEU A 142 5.74 0.83 2.62
CA LEU A 142 4.72 1.84 2.34
C LEU A 142 4.74 3.00 3.34
N SER A 143 4.96 2.73 4.62
CA SER A 143 5.05 3.76 5.65
C SER A 143 6.32 4.57 5.52
N ALA A 144 7.45 3.95 5.17
CA ALA A 144 8.70 4.66 4.92
C ALA A 144 8.59 5.58 3.70
N ALA A 145 8.00 5.10 2.59
CA ALA A 145 7.78 5.94 1.41
C ALA A 145 6.88 7.15 1.74
N ARG A 146 5.74 6.91 2.39
CA ARG A 146 4.82 7.99 2.78
C ARG A 146 5.44 8.96 3.79
N LEU A 147 6.20 8.45 4.76
CA LEU A 147 6.90 9.29 5.71
C LEU A 147 7.99 10.11 5.01
N ALA A 148 8.69 9.56 4.02
CA ALA A 148 9.67 10.31 3.25
C ALA A 148 8.99 11.44 2.45
N ASP A 149 7.87 11.16 1.78
CA ASP A 149 7.10 12.17 1.05
C ASP A 149 6.60 13.27 1.98
N PHE A 150 6.12 12.88 3.15
CA PHE A 150 5.63 13.75 4.21
C PHE A 150 6.73 14.65 4.79
N MET A 151 7.90 14.09 5.09
CA MET A 151 9.06 14.84 5.57
C MET A 151 9.68 15.76 4.51
N ALA A 152 9.38 15.50 3.23
CA ALA A 152 9.82 16.32 2.10
C ALA A 152 8.80 17.40 1.71
N ALA A 153 7.65 17.49 2.40
CA ALA A 153 6.63 18.47 2.11
C ALA A 153 7.18 19.91 2.28
N ASP A 154 6.89 20.78 1.31
CA ASP A 154 7.22 22.19 1.40
C ASP A 154 6.22 22.91 2.31
N LEU A 155 6.74 23.48 3.39
CA LEU A 155 5.97 24.22 4.39
C LEU A 155 5.98 25.73 4.16
N SER A 156 6.69 26.22 3.13
CA SER A 156 6.86 27.66 2.88
C SER A 156 5.55 28.41 2.61
N ALA A 157 4.49 27.69 2.25
CA ALA A 157 3.15 28.26 2.03
C ALA A 157 2.33 28.42 3.33
N LEU A 158 2.79 27.90 4.47
CA LEU A 158 2.07 27.97 5.73
C LEU A 158 2.48 29.22 6.53
N ASP A 159 1.51 30.08 6.83
CA ASP A 159 1.70 31.24 7.72
C ASP A 159 1.39 30.83 9.18
N LEU A 160 2.34 30.15 9.79
CA LEU A 160 2.20 29.58 11.13
C LEU A 160 2.49 30.65 12.21
N LEU A 161 1.54 30.86 13.12
CA LEU A 161 1.72 31.76 14.27
C LEU A 161 2.35 31.06 15.47
N VAL A 162 2.03 29.78 15.66
CA VAL A 162 2.49 28.96 16.79
C VAL A 162 2.91 27.60 16.28
N VAL A 163 4.03 27.09 16.79
CA VAL A 163 4.45 25.69 16.60
C VAL A 163 4.54 25.02 17.97
N GLN A 164 3.78 23.94 18.14
CA GLN A 164 3.87 23.09 19.32
C GLN A 164 4.72 21.87 19.00
N ILE A 165 5.73 21.62 19.83
CA ILE A 165 6.62 20.46 19.72
C ILE A 165 6.40 19.57 20.94
N ASP A 166 6.21 18.28 20.71
CA ASP A 166 6.03 17.28 21.76
C ASP A 166 6.84 16.00 21.48
N GLY A 167 7.23 15.30 22.54
CA GLY A 167 8.06 14.11 22.50
C GLY A 167 7.33 12.88 23.03
N LEU A 168 7.24 11.83 22.23
CA LEU A 168 6.68 10.52 22.60
C LEU A 168 7.80 9.49 22.78
N HIS A 169 7.95 8.96 24.00
CA HIS A 169 8.90 7.88 24.26
C HIS A 169 8.35 6.55 23.73
N LEU A 170 9.03 5.95 22.75
CA LEU A 170 8.67 4.67 22.15
C LEU A 170 9.44 3.50 22.78
N SER A 171 10.68 3.76 23.22
CA SER A 171 11.50 2.85 24.04
C SER A 171 12.50 3.68 24.84
N ASP A 172 13.27 3.04 25.73
CA ASP A 172 14.27 3.69 26.56
C ASP A 172 15.26 4.56 25.75
N ASP A 173 15.65 4.09 24.55
CA ASP A 173 16.59 4.79 23.67
C ASP A 173 15.93 5.47 22.44
N LEU A 174 14.60 5.61 22.40
CA LEU A 174 13.89 6.17 21.24
C LEU A 174 12.76 7.10 21.65
N VAL A 175 12.92 8.38 21.31
CA VAL A 175 11.88 9.41 21.40
C VAL A 175 11.48 9.84 20.00
N LEU A 176 10.19 9.75 19.69
CA LEU A 176 9.59 10.37 18.52
C LEU A 176 9.26 11.82 18.86
N VAL A 177 9.79 12.76 18.08
CA VAL A 177 9.42 14.18 18.22
C VAL A 177 8.43 14.52 17.12
N ALA A 178 7.31 15.12 17.51
CA ALA A 178 6.28 15.60 16.60
C ALA A 178 6.11 17.11 16.75
N ALA A 179 5.78 17.79 15.64
CA ALA A 179 5.47 19.20 15.61
C ALA A 179 4.08 19.42 15.00
N ILE A 180 3.36 20.42 15.49
CA ILE A 180 2.06 20.87 14.97
C ILE A 180 2.08 22.39 14.89
N GLY A 181 1.90 22.93 13.70
CA GLY A 181 1.71 24.34 13.43
C GLY A 181 0.24 24.76 13.58
N VAL A 182 0.02 25.99 14.04
CA VAL A 182 -1.29 26.65 14.08
C VAL A 182 -1.20 27.97 13.33
N ASP A 183 -2.06 28.17 12.33
CA ASP A 183 -2.11 29.39 11.52
C ASP A 183 -2.96 30.50 12.14
N GLY A 184 -3.04 31.65 11.47
CA GLY A 184 -3.84 32.80 11.92
C GLY A 184 -5.36 32.59 11.91
N GLU A 185 -5.85 31.56 11.24
CA GLU A 185 -7.25 31.16 11.24
C GLU A 185 -7.55 30.12 12.34
N GLY A 186 -6.52 29.62 13.02
CA GLY A 186 -6.62 28.59 14.05
C GLY A 186 -6.66 27.17 13.49
N ASN A 187 -6.37 26.97 12.20
CA ASN A 187 -6.25 25.63 11.62
C ASN A 187 -4.96 24.98 12.13
N LYS A 188 -5.07 23.69 12.46
CA LYS A 188 -3.95 22.89 12.89
C LYS A 188 -3.37 22.16 11.69
N HIS A 189 -2.11 22.44 11.42
CA HIS A 189 -1.31 21.74 10.42
C HIS A 189 -0.38 20.82 11.21
N PRO A 190 -0.62 19.49 11.22
CA PRO A 190 0.50 18.58 11.45
C PRO A 190 1.61 19.04 10.51
N ASP A 191 2.81 19.21 11.05
CA ASP A 191 3.92 19.91 10.42
C ASP A 191 4.41 19.14 9.16
N ASP A 192 3.59 19.09 8.10
CA ASP A 192 3.72 18.25 6.89
C ASP A 192 2.53 18.22 5.89
N GLN A 193 1.30 18.68 6.20
CA GLN A 193 0.18 18.60 5.22
C GLN A 193 -0.07 19.92 4.48
N PRO A 194 0.17 20.00 3.16
CA PRO A 194 -0.18 21.18 2.40
C PRO A 194 -1.65 21.13 1.98
N ARG A 195 -2.45 22.12 2.42
CA ARG A 195 -3.56 22.61 1.60
C ARG A 195 -3.67 24.14 1.62
N CYS A 196 -3.61 24.67 0.40
CA CYS A 196 -4.23 25.89 -0.14
C CYS A 196 -3.37 27.17 -0.20
N PRO A 197 -3.48 28.00 -1.28
CA PRO A 197 -2.43 28.91 -1.71
C PRO A 197 -2.71 30.42 -1.51
N ARG A 198 -1.59 31.16 -1.60
CA ARG A 198 -1.36 32.62 -1.75
C ARG A 198 -1.48 33.41 -0.44
N HIS A 199 -0.45 34.10 0.07
CA HIS A 199 0.44 35.05 -0.59
C HIS A 199 1.80 35.22 0.15
N GLU A 200 2.70 35.92 -0.55
CA GLU A 200 4.14 36.15 -0.36
C GLU A 200 4.65 36.52 1.04
N GLY A 201 5.61 35.73 1.53
CA GLY A 201 6.48 36.08 2.65
C GLY A 201 7.59 35.03 2.83
N ARG A 202 8.84 35.38 2.51
CA ARG A 202 9.97 34.45 2.42
C ARG A 202 10.64 34.28 3.79
N VAL A 203 10.65 33.06 4.35
CA VAL A 203 11.49 32.67 5.50
C VAL A 203 12.19 31.34 5.19
N THR A 204 13.50 31.28 5.43
CA THR A 204 14.34 30.09 5.17
C THR A 204 14.52 29.32 6.49
N PHE A 205 14.22 28.03 6.52
CA PHE A 205 14.54 27.15 7.65
C PHE A 205 15.41 25.97 7.21
N ILE A 206 16.44 25.68 8.01
CA ILE A 206 17.42 24.61 7.82
C ILE A 206 16.96 23.39 8.64
N PRO A 207 16.97 22.16 8.10
CA PRO A 207 16.49 20.99 8.84
C PRO A 207 17.48 20.55 9.93
N ALA A 208 16.93 20.16 11.09
CA ALA A 208 17.67 19.65 12.22
C ALA A 208 18.36 18.31 11.87
N THR A 209 19.66 18.24 12.13
CA THR A 209 20.46 17.04 12.00
C THR A 209 20.37 16.22 13.29
N SER A 210 20.37 14.89 13.16
CA SER A 210 20.51 13.90 14.23
C SER A 210 21.40 14.37 15.40
N ILE A 211 20.81 14.49 16.59
CA ILE A 211 21.55 14.68 17.83
C ILE A 211 21.94 13.29 18.35
N ARG A 212 23.23 12.96 18.30
CA ARG A 212 23.81 11.85 19.10
C ARG A 212 24.03 12.32 20.54
N PRO A 213 23.99 11.42 21.54
CA PRO A 213 24.12 11.83 22.92
C PRO A 213 25.59 12.21 23.21
N SER A 214 25.85 13.49 23.50
CA SER A 214 27.07 13.91 24.16
C SER A 214 26.72 14.37 25.57
N SER A 215 27.29 13.69 26.55
CA SER A 215 27.21 14.03 27.97
C SER A 215 27.56 15.49 28.23
N THR A 216 26.66 16.24 28.84
CA THR A 216 27.03 17.35 29.72
C THR A 216 25.99 17.41 30.83
N ALA A 217 26.39 16.91 32.00
CA ALA A 217 25.64 17.09 33.23
C ALA A 217 25.61 18.58 33.58
N ILE A 218 24.41 19.16 33.67
CA ILE A 218 24.20 20.41 34.40
C ILE A 218 23.18 20.07 35.49
N GLY A 219 23.69 19.98 36.71
CA GLY A 219 22.90 19.68 37.89
C GLY A 219 22.03 20.87 38.28
N THR A 220 20.81 20.55 38.73
CA THR A 220 20.08 21.38 39.68
C THR A 220 19.48 20.43 40.70
N THR A 221 20.05 20.47 41.91
CA THR A 221 19.58 19.74 43.10
C THR A 221 18.18 20.23 43.46
N PRO A 222 17.18 19.35 43.70
CA PRO A 222 15.93 19.79 44.29
C PRO A 222 16.14 20.01 45.80
N GLN A 223 15.96 21.25 46.23
CA GLN A 223 15.93 21.64 47.64
C GLN A 223 14.64 21.06 48.27
N LYS A 224 14.81 20.18 49.26
CA LYS A 224 13.70 19.67 50.09
C LYS A 224 13.05 20.84 50.82
N ALA A 225 11.77 21.09 50.58
CA ALA A 225 10.93 21.84 51.50
C ALA A 225 10.22 20.85 52.42
N GLN A 226 10.60 20.86 53.69
CA GLN A 226 9.81 20.33 54.79
C GLN A 226 8.64 21.28 55.02
N TYR A 227 7.42 20.77 55.03
CA TYR A 227 6.41 20.91 56.09
C TYR A 227 5.30 19.89 55.85
#